data_AF-A0A9D8B8Q2-F1
#
_entry.id   AF-A0A9D8B8Q2-F1
#
_cell.length_a   1.000
_cell.length_b   1.000
_cell.length_c   1.000
_cell.angle_alpha   90.00
_cell.angle_beta   90.00
_cell.angle_gamma   90.00
#
_symmetry.space_group_name_H-M   'P 1'
#
loop_
_entity.id
_entity.type
_entity.pdbx_description
1 polymer ?
#
loop_
_entity_poly.entity_id
_entity_poly.type
_entity_poly.pdbx_seq_one_letter_code
_entity_poly.pdbx_strand_id
1 'polypeptide(L)'
;MKPKVFISYSWTNQAHQERVKDWADRLIADGVDVVLDLYELKEGQDKFAFMERMVTDQDVTHVLVISDKTYAQKADARHKGVGTESQIISKEVYEKVEQSKFIPIVCEFADLDTPYLPTFLKSRIWIDFSTPEAVNSHWERLVRLLYGKPLHEKPQLGKAPAFLAEESKVPNAPARAKFATLRQTILQGKPGLRMYRSEFFDACTALADALRVRERPKVERLGDKVVEDCGKLVGVRDLIVDWVFLEAEAFPSKDFSESLIEFLERLRELKARPEEVTSWNEAWFEAHRLFVYETFLYVVAALLKARAYEDLHNVYTSHYILPSTERSGDERFDRFDGFYGYSETLNAVLAPEGKRLYSPAAELIKRQATRNDLPFAEIIQADLLTLLMAFITPDTPWYPQLMHYAGYAKEFPFFVRAAQHKNFRNLATITGIEDANALREAVVKGHERLDVGRWHDFHFERNFSRAMNLDKLDTIK
;
A
#
# COMPACT_ATOMS: atom_id res chain seq x y z
N MET A 1 9.30 3.59 32.54
CA MET A 1 10.43 3.63 33.49
C MET A 1 11.30 4.82 33.08
N LYS A 2 11.89 5.55 34.03
CA LYS A 2 12.83 6.64 33.68
C LYS A 2 14.18 6.01 33.35
N PRO A 3 14.78 6.26 32.17
CA PRO A 3 16.08 5.69 31.84
C PRO A 3 17.17 6.35 32.67
N LYS A 4 18.05 5.53 33.24
CA LYS A 4 19.30 5.96 33.88
C LYS A 4 20.47 5.62 32.97
N VAL A 5 21.28 6.61 32.65
CA VAL A 5 22.25 6.56 31.55
C VAL A 5 23.61 7.00 32.02
N PHE A 6 24.61 6.16 31.83
CA PHE A 6 26.00 6.51 32.09
C PHE A 6 26.68 7.00 30.80
N ILE A 7 27.43 8.10 30.86
CA ILE A 7 28.16 8.64 29.71
C ILE A 7 29.66 8.38 29.88
N SER A 8 30.21 7.59 28.95
CA SER A 8 31.63 7.27 28.87
C SER A 8 32.26 8.02 27.70
N TYR A 9 33.28 8.84 27.98
CA TYR A 9 33.93 9.70 26.99
C TYR A 9 35.41 9.93 27.36
N SER A 10 36.18 10.48 26.43
CA SER A 10 37.60 10.76 26.58
C SER A 10 37.81 12.22 26.97
N TRP A 11 38.82 12.51 27.80
CA TRP A 11 39.24 13.89 28.06
C TRP A 11 40.17 14.40 26.97
N THR A 12 39.66 14.49 25.74
CA THR A 12 40.46 14.87 24.57
C THR A 12 40.91 16.33 24.62
N ASN A 13 39.98 17.24 24.93
CA ASN A 13 40.24 18.67 25.17
C ASN A 13 39.05 19.29 25.91
N GLN A 14 39.22 20.52 26.42
CA GLN A 14 38.18 21.21 27.18
C GLN A 14 36.89 21.41 26.37
N ALA A 15 36.98 21.77 25.09
CA ALA A 15 35.80 21.95 24.23
C ALA A 15 35.01 20.64 24.02
N HIS A 16 35.66 19.47 24.01
CA HIS A 16 34.97 18.20 23.96
C HIS A 16 34.26 17.88 25.28
N GLN A 17 34.89 18.17 26.43
CA GLN A 17 34.25 17.99 27.74
C GLN A 17 33.02 18.88 27.88
N GLU A 18 33.09 20.14 27.46
CA GLU A 18 31.95 21.08 27.46
C GLU A 18 30.82 20.59 26.56
N ARG A 19 31.12 20.11 25.34
CA ARG A 19 30.10 19.51 24.45
C ARG A 19 29.41 18.30 25.07
N VAL A 20 30.17 17.40 25.70
CA VAL A 20 29.60 16.21 26.37
C VAL A 20 28.72 16.63 27.55
N LYS A 21 29.15 17.64 28.31
CA LYS A 21 28.34 18.21 29.40
C LYS A 21 27.04 18.83 28.88
N ASP A 22 27.09 19.59 27.80
CA ASP A 22 25.88 20.18 27.20
C ASP A 22 24.89 19.10 26.73
N TRP A 23 25.39 18.00 26.16
CA TRP A 23 24.54 16.86 25.80
C TRP A 23 23.96 16.17 27.04
N ALA A 24 24.74 16.03 28.11
CA ALA A 24 24.25 15.50 29.38
C ALA A 24 23.13 16.37 29.96
N ASP A 25 23.32 17.69 30.00
CA ASP A 25 22.32 18.65 30.48
C ASP A 25 21.04 18.60 29.64
N ARG A 26 21.16 18.49 28.32
CA ARG A 26 20.02 18.35 27.41
C ARG A 26 19.25 17.04 27.65
N LEU A 27 19.95 15.93 27.87
CA LEU A 27 19.32 14.64 28.22
C LEU A 27 18.60 14.71 29.58
N ILE A 28 19.17 15.39 30.56
CA ILE A 28 18.52 15.64 31.87
C ILE A 28 17.25 16.47 31.68
N ALA A 29 17.29 17.51 30.85
CA ALA A 29 16.13 18.32 30.51
C ALA A 29 15.03 17.50 29.81
N ASP A 30 15.41 16.47 29.03
CA ASP A 30 14.50 15.52 28.39
C ASP A 30 14.00 14.40 29.35
N GLY A 31 14.37 14.45 30.64
CA GLY A 31 13.87 13.55 31.67
C GLY A 31 14.64 12.23 31.82
N VAL A 32 15.87 12.17 31.28
CA VAL A 32 16.81 11.06 31.45
C VAL A 32 17.68 11.31 32.69
N ASP A 33 17.84 10.29 33.55
CA ASP A 33 18.74 10.37 34.70
C ASP A 33 20.19 10.10 34.24
N VAL A 34 21.02 11.15 34.14
CA VAL A 34 22.36 11.05 33.57
C VAL A 34 23.43 10.98 34.65
N VAL A 35 24.21 9.90 34.62
CA VAL A 35 25.42 9.72 35.42
C VAL A 35 26.62 10.17 34.57
N LEU A 36 27.23 11.28 34.97
CA LEU A 36 28.43 11.84 34.35
C LEU A 36 29.52 12.03 35.40
N ASP A 37 30.76 11.74 35.02
CA ASP A 37 31.90 11.84 35.92
C ASP A 37 32.12 13.28 36.45
N LEU A 38 31.83 14.30 35.64
CA LEU A 38 31.85 15.73 36.02
C LEU A 38 30.84 16.09 37.11
N TYR A 39 29.77 15.30 37.29
CA TYR A 39 28.75 15.54 38.31
C TYR A 39 29.01 14.77 39.60
N GLU A 40 29.59 13.57 39.51
CA GLU A 40 29.60 12.62 40.64
C GLU A 40 30.97 12.35 41.26
N LEU A 41 32.08 12.51 40.53
CA LEU A 41 33.41 12.22 41.08
C LEU A 41 33.88 13.36 41.98
N LYS A 42 34.28 12.99 43.21
CA LYS A 42 34.95 13.89 44.16
C LYS A 42 36.45 13.54 44.26
N GLU A 43 37.25 14.51 44.67
CA GLU A 43 38.69 14.36 44.91
C GLU A 43 38.97 13.16 45.85
N GLY A 44 39.87 12.25 45.45
CA GLY A 44 40.25 11.06 46.22
C GLY A 44 39.51 9.75 45.87
N GLN A 45 38.50 9.77 44.99
CA GLN A 45 37.82 8.55 44.55
C GLN A 45 38.58 7.80 43.45
N ASP A 46 38.57 6.47 43.51
CA ASP A 46 39.11 5.61 42.46
C ASP A 46 38.17 5.59 41.25
N LYS A 47 38.63 6.21 40.17
CA LYS A 47 37.89 6.36 38.92
C LYS A 47 37.63 5.03 38.20
N PHE A 48 38.51 4.03 38.34
CA PHE A 48 38.33 2.72 37.74
C PHE A 48 37.22 1.94 38.43
N ALA A 49 37.23 1.94 39.76
CA ALA A 49 36.18 1.32 40.57
C ALA A 49 34.81 1.98 40.31
N PHE A 50 34.79 3.32 40.11
CA PHE A 50 33.57 4.04 39.77
C PHE A 50 32.99 3.59 38.42
N MET A 51 33.81 3.49 37.37
CA MET A 51 33.35 3.04 36.05
C MET A 51 32.85 1.60 36.07
N GLU A 52 33.64 0.67 36.61
CA GLU A 52 33.25 -0.75 36.63
C GLU A 52 31.93 -0.92 37.40
N ARG A 53 31.74 -0.15 38.49
CA ARG A 53 30.48 -0.09 39.22
C ARG A 53 29.34 0.44 38.36
N MET A 54 29.50 1.55 37.64
CA MET A 54 28.41 2.13 36.83
C MET A 54 28.00 1.25 35.65
N VAL A 55 28.94 0.52 35.06
CA VAL A 55 28.63 -0.40 33.95
C VAL A 55 27.97 -1.68 34.47
N THR A 56 28.35 -2.17 35.66
CA THR A 56 27.77 -3.36 36.28
C THR A 56 26.48 -3.09 37.06
N ASP A 57 26.19 -1.83 37.39
CA ASP A 57 24.94 -1.41 38.03
C ASP A 57 23.73 -1.77 37.15
N GLN A 58 22.77 -2.51 37.73
CA GLN A 58 21.54 -2.94 37.09
C GLN A 58 20.54 -1.79 36.92
N ASP A 59 20.63 -0.75 37.75
CA ASP A 59 19.78 0.44 37.63
C ASP A 59 20.18 1.28 36.41
N VAL A 60 21.44 1.19 35.97
CA VAL A 60 21.91 1.86 34.75
C VAL A 60 21.37 1.09 33.54
N THR A 61 20.41 1.70 32.86
CA THR A 61 19.71 1.12 31.70
C THR A 61 20.55 1.15 30.42
N HIS A 62 21.35 2.20 30.21
CA HIS A 62 22.16 2.39 29.00
C HIS A 62 23.50 3.03 29.32
N VAL A 63 24.49 2.79 28.46
CA VAL A 63 25.81 3.40 28.49
C VAL A 63 26.07 4.08 27.15
N LEU A 64 26.12 5.41 27.13
CA LEU A 64 26.52 6.15 25.94
C LEU A 64 28.04 6.15 25.83
N VAL A 65 28.55 5.67 24.71
CA VAL A 65 29.99 5.67 24.42
C VAL A 65 30.28 6.79 23.44
N ILE A 66 30.71 7.94 23.95
CA ILE A 66 31.07 9.09 23.14
C ILE A 66 32.45 8.84 22.54
N SER A 67 32.47 8.48 21.27
CA SER A 67 33.66 7.98 20.58
C SER A 67 34.19 9.02 19.59
N ASP A 68 35.33 9.59 19.95
CA ASP A 68 36.20 10.34 19.05
C ASP A 68 37.46 9.50 18.73
N LYS A 69 38.36 10.06 17.90
CA LYS A 69 39.62 9.37 17.55
C LYS A 69 40.43 8.98 18.78
N THR A 70 40.51 9.87 19.78
CA THR A 70 41.27 9.65 21.00
C THR A 70 40.68 8.55 21.86
N TYR A 71 39.36 8.50 22.01
CA TYR A 71 38.64 7.45 22.72
C TYR A 71 38.91 6.08 22.09
N ALA A 72 38.72 5.98 20.76
CA ALA A 72 38.93 4.74 20.02
C ALA A 72 40.36 4.21 20.15
N GLN A 73 41.36 5.08 19.98
CA GLN A 73 42.77 4.70 20.10
C GLN A 73 43.13 4.21 21.49
N LYS A 74 42.67 4.91 22.53
CA LYS A 74 42.96 4.56 23.92
C LYS A 74 42.23 3.28 24.35
N ALA A 75 40.99 3.08 23.91
CA ALA A 75 40.24 1.84 24.15
C ALA A 75 40.96 0.63 23.54
N ASP A 76 41.43 0.76 22.30
CA ASP A 76 42.16 -0.30 21.59
C ASP A 76 43.58 -0.52 22.15
N ALA A 77 44.24 0.52 22.64
CA ALA A 77 45.54 0.41 23.31
C ALA A 77 45.44 -0.30 24.67
N ARG A 78 44.32 -0.10 25.39
CA ARG A 78 44.08 -0.72 26.69
C ARG A 78 43.91 -2.25 26.59
N HIS A 79 43.36 -2.75 25.48
CA HIS A 79 43.37 -4.18 25.15
C HIS A 79 44.79 -4.77 25.05
N LYS A 80 45.80 -3.96 24.76
CA LYS A 80 47.21 -4.39 24.67
C LYS A 80 47.96 -4.28 26.01
N GLY A 81 47.28 -3.97 27.12
CA GLY A 81 47.87 -3.92 28.46
C GLY A 81 48.65 -2.64 28.79
N VAL A 82 48.50 -1.58 27.98
CA VAL A 82 49.23 -0.31 28.13
C VAL A 82 48.24 0.85 28.21
N GLY A 83 47.69 1.14 29.39
CA GLY A 83 46.83 2.31 29.56
C GLY A 83 46.21 2.45 30.95
N THR A 84 46.53 3.56 31.62
CA THR A 84 46.06 3.96 32.96
C THR A 84 44.91 4.97 32.92
N GLU A 85 44.25 5.16 31.78
CA GLU A 85 43.13 6.10 31.69
C GLU A 85 41.81 5.49 32.11
N SER A 86 41.22 6.07 33.15
CA SER A 86 40.11 5.52 33.93
C SER A 86 38.71 5.85 33.44
N GLN A 87 38.57 6.54 32.30
CA GLN A 87 37.28 7.02 31.75
C GLN A 87 36.85 6.32 30.46
N ILE A 88 37.64 5.35 30.00
CA ILE A 88 37.39 4.61 28.75
C ILE A 88 37.00 3.17 29.06
N ILE A 89 35.90 2.71 28.46
CA ILE A 89 35.41 1.32 28.58
C ILE A 89 36.43 0.36 27.98
N SER A 90 36.79 -0.68 28.73
CA SER A 90 37.63 -1.76 28.25
C SER A 90 36.79 -2.90 27.66
N LYS A 91 37.42 -3.73 26.81
CA LYS A 91 36.76 -4.89 26.20
C LYS A 91 36.29 -5.89 27.26
N GLU A 92 37.08 -6.08 28.33
CA GLU A 92 36.75 -7.01 29.42
C GLU A 92 35.48 -6.58 30.16
N VAL A 93 35.28 -5.29 30.38
CA VAL A 93 34.05 -4.77 31.02
C VAL A 93 32.86 -4.88 30.05
N TYR A 94 33.08 -4.59 28.77
CA TYR A 94 32.05 -4.73 27.72
C TYR A 94 31.58 -6.18 27.56
N GLU A 95 32.45 -7.17 27.69
CA GLU A 95 32.11 -8.60 27.58
C GLU A 95 31.38 -9.15 28.81
N LYS A 96 31.47 -8.49 29.97
CA LYS A 96 30.79 -8.90 31.22
C LYS A 96 29.32 -8.49 31.30
N VAL A 97 28.87 -7.57 30.44
CA VAL A 97 27.53 -6.97 30.51
C VAL A 97 26.81 -7.13 29.17
N GLU A 98 25.47 -7.06 29.18
CA GLU A 98 24.69 -7.16 27.96
C GLU A 98 25.11 -6.06 26.95
N GLN A 99 25.50 -6.49 25.76
CA GLN A 99 26.13 -5.61 24.77
C GLN A 99 25.16 -4.57 24.19
N SER A 100 23.85 -4.84 24.24
CA SER A 100 22.77 -3.92 23.85
C SER A 100 22.69 -2.68 24.74
N LYS A 101 23.26 -2.74 25.96
CA LYS A 101 23.38 -1.63 26.91
C LYS A 101 24.26 -0.50 26.37
N PHE A 102 25.22 -0.80 25.48
CA PHE A 102 26.18 0.17 24.97
C PHE A 102 25.70 0.81 23.67
N ILE A 103 25.54 2.13 23.68
CA ILE A 103 25.07 2.94 22.55
C ILE A 103 26.27 3.77 22.06
N PRO A 104 26.88 3.44 20.91
CA PRO A 104 28.00 4.23 20.40
C PRO A 104 27.49 5.55 19.79
N ILE A 105 28.08 6.66 20.22
CA ILE A 105 27.86 8.01 19.70
C ILE A 105 29.15 8.44 19.01
N VAL A 106 29.11 8.61 17.68
CA VAL A 106 30.28 8.94 16.88
C VAL A 106 30.44 10.45 16.80
N CYS A 107 31.59 10.97 17.21
CA CYS A 107 31.90 12.40 17.18
C CYS A 107 32.89 12.80 16.07
N GLU A 108 33.53 11.83 15.43
CA GLU A 108 34.57 12.07 14.44
C GLU A 108 34.67 10.89 13.47
N PHE A 109 35.01 11.18 12.22
CA PHE A 109 35.24 10.19 11.17
C PHE A 109 36.66 10.30 10.62
N ALA A 110 37.23 9.17 10.19
CA ALA A 110 38.55 9.11 9.55
C ALA A 110 38.49 9.53 8.07
N ASP A 111 37.39 9.20 7.40
CA ASP A 111 37.03 9.59 6.02
C ASP A 111 35.49 9.77 5.95
N LEU A 112 34.91 9.95 4.76
CA LEU A 112 33.47 10.22 4.61
C LEU A 112 32.55 9.16 5.26
N ASP A 113 32.99 7.90 5.39
CA ASP A 113 32.13 6.79 5.83
C ASP A 113 32.73 5.95 6.99
N THR A 114 33.95 6.24 7.45
CA THR A 114 34.63 5.44 8.49
C THR A 114 34.61 6.13 9.85
N PRO A 115 33.70 5.76 10.77
CA PRO A 115 33.63 6.35 12.10
C PRO A 115 34.80 5.92 12.99
N TYR A 116 35.28 6.81 13.86
CA TYR A 116 36.22 6.42 14.91
C TYR A 116 35.51 5.68 16.04
N LEU A 117 35.58 4.35 16.03
CA LEU A 117 35.03 3.45 17.05
C LEU A 117 36.08 2.47 17.56
N PRO A 118 36.08 2.12 18.86
CA PRO A 118 36.85 0.99 19.38
C PRO A 118 36.54 -0.29 18.62
N THR A 119 37.53 -1.18 18.51
CA THR A 119 37.42 -2.41 17.73
C THR A 119 36.23 -3.28 18.17
N PHE A 120 35.87 -3.29 19.46
CA PHE A 120 34.74 -4.05 19.99
C PHE A 120 33.35 -3.44 19.73
N LEU A 121 33.27 -2.20 19.23
CA LEU A 121 32.01 -1.52 18.86
C LEU A 121 31.81 -1.38 17.35
N LYS A 122 32.78 -1.75 16.51
CA LYS A 122 32.69 -1.58 15.05
C LYS A 122 31.49 -2.28 14.40
N SER A 123 31.02 -3.37 14.98
CA SER A 123 29.85 -4.11 14.48
C SER A 123 28.50 -3.59 15.00
N ARG A 124 28.51 -2.55 15.83
CA ARG A 124 27.29 -1.98 16.43
C ARG A 124 26.72 -0.86 15.59
N ILE A 125 25.39 -0.74 15.64
CA ILE A 125 24.68 0.42 15.13
C ILE A 125 25.01 1.60 16.05
N TRP A 126 25.45 2.70 15.46
CA TRP A 126 25.86 3.92 16.15
C TRP A 126 24.99 5.11 15.76
N ILE A 127 25.17 6.23 16.44
CA ILE A 127 24.46 7.49 16.18
C ILE A 127 25.50 8.59 15.87
N ASP A 128 25.23 9.40 14.83
CA ASP A 128 26.14 10.44 14.36
C ASP A 128 25.96 11.77 15.09
N PHE A 129 26.97 12.17 15.87
CA PHE A 129 27.08 13.44 16.59
C PHE A 129 28.34 14.22 16.15
N SER A 130 28.84 13.99 14.93
CA SER A 130 30.06 14.62 14.40
C SER A 130 29.94 16.11 14.14
N THR A 131 28.72 16.60 13.86
CA THR A 131 28.40 18.00 13.59
C THR A 131 27.17 18.45 14.39
N PRO A 132 27.00 19.76 14.68
CA PRO A 132 25.80 20.28 15.35
C PRO A 132 24.49 19.90 14.63
N GLU A 133 24.51 19.86 13.30
CA GLU A 133 23.38 19.46 12.46
C GLU A 133 23.04 17.97 12.66
N ALA A 134 24.06 17.11 12.69
CA ALA A 134 23.90 15.68 12.94
C ALA A 134 23.38 15.40 14.36
N VAL A 135 23.87 16.14 15.36
CA VAL A 135 23.35 16.06 16.74
C VAL A 135 21.85 16.35 16.75
N ASN A 136 21.42 17.44 16.10
CA ASN A 136 20.01 17.83 16.10
C ASN A 136 19.10 16.85 15.35
N SER A 137 19.54 16.36 14.18
CA SER A 137 18.75 15.40 13.39
C SER A 137 18.62 14.03 14.05
N HIS A 138 19.62 13.63 14.86
CA HIS A 138 19.62 12.34 15.55
C HIS A 138 19.20 12.40 17.03
N TRP A 139 18.96 13.59 17.59
CA TRP A 139 18.61 13.76 19.00
C TRP A 139 17.34 13.00 19.39
N GLU A 140 16.26 13.16 18.62
CA GLU A 140 14.99 12.46 18.88
C GLU A 140 15.17 10.94 18.83
N ARG A 141 15.98 10.44 17.89
CA ARG A 141 16.29 9.02 17.76
C ARG A 141 17.00 8.49 19.01
N LEU A 142 17.95 9.24 19.57
CA LEU A 142 18.63 8.88 20.82
C LEU A 142 17.64 8.84 21.99
N VAL A 143 16.83 9.88 22.18
CA VAL A 143 15.85 9.95 23.28
C VAL A 143 14.85 8.80 23.20
N ARG A 144 14.27 8.56 22.00
CA ARG A 144 13.36 7.43 21.76
C ARG A 144 13.98 6.07 22.10
N LEU A 145 15.24 5.87 21.73
CA LEU A 145 16.01 4.67 22.05
C LEU A 145 16.12 4.46 23.56
N LEU A 146 16.49 5.50 24.31
CA LEU A 146 16.62 5.44 25.77
C LEU A 146 15.30 5.11 26.47
N TYR A 147 14.16 5.56 25.93
CA TYR A 147 12.83 5.23 26.46
C TYR A 147 12.25 3.90 25.95
N GLY A 148 12.95 3.17 25.07
CA GLY A 148 12.47 1.93 24.47
C GLY A 148 11.28 2.11 23.51
N LYS A 149 11.14 3.30 22.89
CA LYS A 149 10.06 3.66 21.96
C LYS A 149 10.60 3.98 20.56
N PRO A 150 11.08 2.97 19.80
CA PRO A 150 11.74 3.19 18.51
C PRO A 150 10.82 3.92 17.51
N LEU A 151 11.42 4.65 16.56
CA LEU A 151 10.68 5.40 15.53
C LEU A 151 9.75 4.50 14.69
N HIS A 152 10.14 3.24 14.50
CA HIS A 152 9.39 2.22 13.79
C HIS A 152 9.09 1.06 14.74
N GLU A 153 7.89 1.03 15.32
CA GLU A 153 7.42 -0.14 16.05
C GLU A 153 6.95 -1.20 15.06
N LYS A 154 7.42 -2.44 15.24
CA LYS A 154 6.93 -3.57 14.45
C LYS A 154 5.43 -3.71 14.74
N PRO A 155 4.53 -3.63 13.74
CA PRO A 155 3.11 -3.80 13.97
C PRO A 155 2.85 -5.18 14.57
N GLN A 156 1.76 -5.32 15.34
CA GLN A 156 1.36 -6.62 15.86
C GLN A 156 1.25 -7.60 14.69
N LEU A 157 1.89 -8.76 14.85
CA LEU A 157 1.88 -9.81 13.84
C LEU A 157 0.42 -10.26 13.66
N GLY A 158 -0.14 -9.99 12.49
CA GLY A 158 -1.46 -10.50 12.14
C GLY A 158 -1.48 -12.03 12.18
N LYS A 159 -2.68 -12.62 12.30
CA LYS A 159 -2.82 -14.06 12.10
C LYS A 159 -2.33 -14.40 10.68
N ALA A 160 -1.64 -15.53 10.54
CA ALA A 160 -1.33 -16.08 9.22
C ALA A 160 -2.64 -16.11 8.40
N PRO A 161 -2.66 -15.55 7.19
CA PRO A 161 -3.83 -15.63 6.34
C PRO A 161 -4.29 -17.08 6.21
N ALA A 162 -5.60 -17.32 6.32
CA ALA A 162 -6.15 -18.68 6.28
C ALA A 162 -5.72 -19.46 5.02
N PHE A 163 -5.41 -18.76 3.91
CA PHE A 163 -4.91 -19.36 2.67
C PHE A 163 -3.52 -20.04 2.79
N LEU A 164 -2.74 -19.78 3.85
CA LEU A 164 -1.44 -20.42 4.09
C LEU A 164 -1.55 -21.69 4.94
N ALA A 165 -2.61 -21.84 5.74
CA ALA A 165 -2.82 -23.00 6.62
C ALA A 165 -3.54 -24.16 5.92
N GLU A 166 -4.13 -23.89 4.76
CA GLU A 166 -4.65 -24.90 3.87
C GLU A 166 -3.64 -25.17 2.76
N GLU A 167 -2.96 -26.32 2.82
CA GLU A 167 -2.50 -27.04 1.62
C GLU A 167 -3.73 -27.52 0.83
N SER A 168 -4.57 -26.59 0.38
CA SER A 168 -5.69 -26.85 -0.49
C SER A 168 -5.16 -26.86 -1.92
N LYS A 169 -5.27 -28.03 -2.56
CA LYS A 169 -5.19 -28.22 -4.03
C LYS A 169 -5.64 -26.94 -4.74
N VAL A 170 -4.73 -26.30 -5.48
CA VAL A 170 -4.94 -25.00 -6.14
C VAL A 170 -6.37 -24.89 -6.72
N PRO A 171 -7.26 -24.04 -6.14
CA PRO A 171 -8.66 -23.94 -6.57
C PRO A 171 -8.85 -23.58 -8.04
N ASN A 172 -7.81 -23.01 -8.68
CA ASN A 172 -7.88 -22.49 -10.04
C ASN A 172 -7.25 -23.41 -11.08
N ALA A 173 -6.88 -24.66 -10.73
CA ALA A 173 -6.16 -25.54 -11.66
C ALA A 173 -6.83 -25.69 -13.05
N PRO A 174 -8.18 -25.84 -13.16
CA PRO A 174 -8.84 -25.92 -14.46
C PRO A 174 -8.77 -24.61 -15.26
N ALA A 175 -9.11 -23.47 -14.63
CA ALA A 175 -9.09 -22.15 -15.29
C ALA A 175 -7.67 -21.75 -15.72
N ARG A 176 -6.66 -22.04 -14.89
CA ARG A 176 -5.23 -21.86 -15.22
C ARG A 176 -4.80 -22.71 -16.42
N ALA A 177 -5.22 -23.98 -16.45
CA ALA A 177 -4.90 -24.87 -17.56
C ALA A 177 -5.55 -24.38 -18.87
N LYS A 178 -6.83 -23.97 -18.83
CA LYS A 178 -7.52 -23.39 -19.99
C LYS A 178 -6.88 -22.09 -20.45
N PHE A 179 -6.48 -21.22 -19.53
CA PHE A 179 -5.74 -19.99 -19.86
C PHE A 179 -4.39 -20.29 -20.50
N ALA A 180 -3.63 -21.26 -19.97
CA ALA A 180 -2.35 -21.64 -20.55
C ALA A 180 -2.49 -22.16 -21.99
N THR A 181 -3.53 -22.97 -22.26
CA THR A 181 -3.87 -23.43 -23.61
C THR A 181 -4.27 -22.27 -24.51
N LEU A 182 -5.15 -21.37 -24.06
CA LEU A 182 -5.55 -20.17 -24.81
C LEU A 182 -4.33 -19.31 -25.16
N ARG A 183 -3.47 -19.03 -24.17
CA ARG A 183 -2.23 -18.27 -24.36
C ARG A 183 -1.32 -18.92 -25.39
N GLN A 184 -1.13 -20.24 -25.33
CA GLN A 184 -0.31 -20.94 -26.30
C GLN A 184 -0.91 -20.85 -27.72
N THR A 185 -2.22 -21.00 -27.85
CA THR A 185 -2.93 -20.89 -29.13
C THR A 185 -2.81 -19.49 -29.74
N ILE A 186 -2.96 -18.44 -28.92
CA ILE A 186 -2.76 -17.03 -29.30
C ILE A 186 -1.32 -16.84 -29.82
N LEU A 187 -0.32 -17.23 -29.04
CA LEU A 187 1.09 -17.04 -29.40
C LEU A 187 1.51 -17.84 -30.65
N GLN A 188 0.82 -18.94 -30.96
CA GLN A 188 1.07 -19.76 -32.14
C GLN A 188 0.24 -19.33 -33.37
N GLY A 189 -0.65 -18.35 -33.25
CA GLY A 189 -1.51 -17.90 -34.34
C GLY A 189 -2.45 -18.98 -34.88
N LYS A 190 -2.88 -19.93 -34.03
CA LYS A 190 -3.74 -21.04 -34.46
C LYS A 190 -5.19 -20.58 -34.69
N PRO A 191 -5.88 -21.12 -35.71
CA PRO A 191 -7.30 -20.82 -35.93
C PRO A 191 -8.18 -21.38 -34.79
N GLY A 192 -9.37 -20.81 -34.62
CA GLY A 192 -10.34 -21.26 -33.62
C GLY A 192 -10.21 -20.61 -32.24
N LEU A 193 -9.60 -19.42 -32.14
CA LEU A 193 -9.43 -18.68 -30.88
C LEU A 193 -10.73 -18.53 -30.08
N ARG A 194 -11.86 -18.28 -30.76
CA ARG A 194 -13.18 -18.15 -30.11
C ARG A 194 -13.55 -19.35 -29.23
N MET A 195 -13.22 -20.57 -29.67
CA MET A 195 -13.48 -21.79 -28.90
C MET A 195 -12.64 -21.81 -27.61
N TYR A 196 -11.33 -21.53 -27.71
CA TYR A 196 -10.44 -21.51 -26.56
C TYR A 196 -10.78 -20.37 -25.58
N ARG A 197 -11.24 -19.22 -26.08
CA ARG A 197 -11.77 -18.12 -25.25
C ARG A 197 -13.00 -18.60 -24.49
N SER A 198 -13.99 -19.20 -25.17
CA SER A 198 -15.18 -19.74 -24.50
C SER A 198 -14.83 -20.76 -23.42
N GLU A 199 -13.94 -21.71 -23.70
CA GLU A 199 -13.52 -22.71 -22.69
C GLU A 199 -12.85 -22.08 -21.47
N PHE A 200 -12.07 -21.02 -21.68
CA PHE A 200 -11.45 -20.25 -20.59
C PHE A 200 -12.51 -19.47 -19.80
N PHE A 201 -13.45 -18.82 -20.48
CA PHE A 201 -14.56 -18.09 -19.86
C PHE A 201 -15.46 -19.02 -19.05
N ASP A 202 -15.80 -20.19 -19.58
CA ASP A 202 -16.59 -21.21 -18.89
C ASP A 202 -15.88 -21.67 -17.62
N ALA A 203 -14.56 -21.89 -17.68
CA ALA A 203 -13.78 -22.29 -16.52
C ALA A 203 -13.70 -21.20 -15.43
N CYS A 204 -13.55 -19.93 -15.81
CA CYS A 204 -13.56 -18.81 -14.86
C CYS A 204 -14.94 -18.63 -14.22
N THR A 205 -16.00 -18.68 -15.04
CA THR A 205 -17.39 -18.50 -14.60
C THR A 205 -17.81 -19.63 -13.66
N ALA A 206 -17.51 -20.88 -14.00
CA ALA A 206 -17.83 -22.03 -13.16
C ALA A 206 -17.13 -21.98 -11.79
N LEU A 207 -15.86 -21.55 -11.76
CA LEU A 207 -15.12 -21.40 -10.52
C LEU A 207 -15.69 -20.29 -9.63
N ALA A 208 -16.02 -19.14 -10.22
CA ALA A 208 -16.65 -18.05 -9.48
C ALA A 208 -18.06 -18.45 -9.01
N ASP A 209 -18.85 -19.09 -9.85
CA ASP A 209 -20.19 -19.57 -9.54
C ASP A 209 -20.22 -20.60 -8.40
N ALA A 210 -19.23 -21.49 -8.33
CA ALA A 210 -19.10 -22.48 -7.27
C ALA A 210 -18.96 -21.83 -5.87
N LEU A 211 -18.50 -20.57 -5.81
CA LEU A 211 -18.41 -19.80 -4.57
C LEU A 211 -19.68 -19.01 -4.24
N ARG A 212 -20.68 -18.94 -5.14
CA ARG A 212 -21.96 -18.24 -4.87
C ARG A 212 -22.73 -18.92 -3.75
N VAL A 213 -23.24 -18.10 -2.83
CA VAL A 213 -24.05 -18.52 -1.71
C VAL A 213 -25.43 -18.96 -2.18
N ARG A 214 -25.81 -20.21 -1.88
CA ARG A 214 -27.10 -20.80 -2.24
C ARG A 214 -28.03 -21.03 -1.05
N GLU A 215 -27.45 -21.10 0.14
CA GLU A 215 -28.17 -21.31 1.40
C GLU A 215 -27.68 -20.32 2.45
N ARG A 216 -28.49 -20.09 3.49
CA ARG A 216 -28.16 -19.17 4.58
C ARG A 216 -26.81 -19.53 5.21
N PRO A 217 -25.81 -18.62 5.15
CA PRO A 217 -24.53 -18.87 5.79
C PRO A 217 -24.66 -19.06 7.30
N LYS A 218 -24.07 -20.12 7.83
CA LYS A 218 -23.97 -20.39 9.27
C LYS A 218 -22.70 -19.77 9.86
N VAL A 219 -22.61 -18.45 9.77
CA VAL A 219 -21.46 -17.67 10.26
C VAL A 219 -21.92 -16.62 11.27
N GLU A 220 -21.07 -16.27 12.24
CA GLU A 220 -21.38 -15.25 13.24
C GLU A 220 -21.52 -13.86 12.59
N ARG A 221 -20.60 -13.51 11.68
CA ARG A 221 -20.62 -12.25 10.93
C ARG A 221 -20.55 -12.55 9.44
N LEU A 222 -21.55 -12.08 8.71
CA LEU A 222 -21.61 -12.25 7.26
C LEU A 222 -20.41 -11.60 6.56
N GLY A 223 -19.90 -10.49 7.09
CA GLY A 223 -18.72 -9.80 6.54
C GLY A 223 -17.45 -10.65 6.52
N ASP A 224 -17.27 -11.55 7.49
CA ASP A 224 -16.09 -12.44 7.50
C ASP A 224 -16.14 -13.40 6.29
N LYS A 225 -17.32 -13.94 6.00
CA LYS A 225 -17.56 -14.77 4.82
C LYS A 225 -17.36 -13.98 3.52
N VAL A 226 -17.85 -12.74 3.46
CA VAL A 226 -17.65 -11.87 2.28
C VAL A 226 -16.16 -11.67 2.00
N VAL A 227 -15.36 -11.34 3.03
CA VAL A 227 -13.90 -11.18 2.88
C VAL A 227 -13.24 -12.49 2.42
N GLU A 228 -13.64 -13.63 2.98
CA GLU A 228 -13.12 -14.93 2.61
C GLU A 228 -13.41 -15.28 1.15
N ASP A 229 -14.66 -15.14 0.72
CA ASP A 229 -15.09 -15.47 -0.65
C ASP A 229 -14.44 -14.52 -1.67
N CYS A 230 -14.38 -13.20 -1.39
CA CYS A 230 -13.64 -12.26 -2.22
C CYS A 230 -12.16 -12.64 -2.32
N GLY A 231 -11.54 -13.07 -1.22
CA GLY A 231 -10.15 -13.54 -1.22
C GLY A 231 -9.91 -14.74 -2.13
N LYS A 232 -10.86 -15.67 -2.22
CA LYS A 232 -10.80 -16.83 -3.15
C LYS A 232 -10.97 -16.39 -4.62
N LEU A 233 -11.79 -15.36 -4.86
CA LEU A 233 -12.09 -14.85 -6.20
C LEU A 233 -10.94 -14.02 -6.81
N VAL A 234 -9.99 -13.52 -6.00
CA VAL A 234 -8.79 -12.80 -6.47
C VAL A 234 -8.04 -13.57 -7.57
N GLY A 235 -7.88 -14.88 -7.40
CA GLY A 235 -7.16 -15.68 -8.40
C GLY A 235 -7.91 -15.85 -9.73
N VAL A 236 -9.23 -15.63 -9.75
CA VAL A 236 -10.05 -15.61 -10.97
C VAL A 236 -9.90 -14.25 -11.66
N ARG A 237 -10.02 -13.16 -10.88
CA ARG A 237 -9.75 -11.79 -11.35
C ARG A 237 -8.40 -11.70 -12.03
N ASP A 238 -7.35 -12.22 -11.40
CA ASP A 238 -5.98 -12.14 -11.93
C ASP A 238 -5.84 -12.88 -13.26
N LEU A 239 -6.52 -14.03 -13.45
CA LEU A 239 -6.53 -14.74 -14.73
C LEU A 239 -7.24 -13.96 -15.84
N ILE A 240 -8.35 -13.31 -15.50
CA ILE A 240 -9.09 -12.44 -16.43
C ILE A 240 -8.20 -11.27 -16.87
N VAL A 241 -7.51 -10.64 -15.91
CA VAL A 241 -6.58 -9.53 -16.18
C VAL A 241 -5.40 -9.98 -17.04
N ASP A 242 -4.83 -11.15 -16.78
CA ASP A 242 -3.76 -11.72 -17.59
C ASP A 242 -4.20 -11.96 -19.03
N TRP A 243 -5.44 -12.42 -19.23
CA TRP A 243 -6.03 -12.59 -20.55
C TRP A 243 -6.23 -11.26 -21.27
N VAL A 244 -6.83 -10.27 -20.61
CA VAL A 244 -7.03 -8.93 -21.18
C VAL A 244 -5.70 -8.31 -21.58
N PHE A 245 -4.67 -8.38 -20.73
CA PHE A 245 -3.34 -7.87 -21.08
C PHE A 245 -2.74 -8.59 -22.29
N LEU A 246 -2.80 -9.92 -22.31
CA LEU A 246 -2.23 -10.71 -23.40
C LEU A 246 -2.80 -10.30 -24.75
N GLU A 247 -4.13 -10.18 -24.86
CA GLU A 247 -4.76 -9.87 -26.13
C GLU A 247 -4.72 -8.38 -26.47
N ALA A 248 -4.92 -7.49 -25.50
CA ALA A 248 -4.87 -6.05 -25.72
C ALA A 248 -3.47 -5.54 -26.10
N GLU A 249 -2.40 -6.08 -25.50
CA GLU A 249 -1.02 -5.67 -25.84
C GLU A 249 -0.47 -6.37 -27.07
N ALA A 250 -0.71 -7.67 -27.23
CA ALA A 250 -0.01 -8.47 -28.25
C ALA A 250 -0.82 -8.69 -29.54
N PHE A 251 -2.16 -8.67 -29.49
CA PHE A 251 -3.01 -9.05 -30.64
C PHE A 251 -4.34 -8.26 -30.69
N PRO A 252 -4.32 -6.92 -30.82
CA PRO A 252 -5.55 -6.14 -30.93
C PRO A 252 -6.35 -6.59 -32.16
N SER A 253 -7.61 -6.96 -31.94
CA SER A 253 -8.51 -7.44 -33.00
C SER A 253 -9.96 -7.14 -32.65
N LYS A 254 -10.81 -6.96 -33.67
CA LYS A 254 -12.26 -6.80 -33.47
C LYS A 254 -12.86 -8.00 -32.72
N ASP A 255 -12.37 -9.20 -33.03
CA ASP A 255 -12.77 -10.45 -32.37
C ASP A 255 -12.47 -10.43 -30.86
N PHE A 256 -11.38 -9.78 -30.42
CA PHE A 256 -11.09 -9.61 -28.99
C PHE A 256 -12.14 -8.71 -28.33
N SER A 257 -12.44 -7.56 -28.92
CA SER A 257 -13.45 -6.61 -28.41
C SER A 257 -14.81 -7.28 -28.20
N GLU A 258 -15.30 -8.02 -29.22
CA GLU A 258 -16.55 -8.77 -29.12
C GLU A 258 -16.50 -9.85 -28.04
N SER A 259 -15.37 -10.58 -27.92
CA SER A 259 -15.17 -11.59 -26.88
C SER A 259 -15.12 -10.99 -25.47
N LEU A 260 -14.59 -9.76 -25.33
CA LEU A 260 -14.55 -9.02 -24.08
C LEU A 260 -15.95 -8.61 -23.62
N ILE A 261 -16.77 -8.10 -24.53
CA ILE A 261 -18.17 -7.79 -24.21
C ILE A 261 -18.93 -9.06 -23.80
N GLU A 262 -18.80 -10.16 -24.55
CA GLU A 262 -19.41 -11.46 -24.18
C GLU A 262 -18.96 -11.92 -22.80
N PHE A 263 -17.67 -11.78 -22.47
CA PHE A 263 -17.16 -12.14 -21.16
C PHE A 263 -17.70 -11.24 -20.04
N LEU A 264 -17.79 -9.93 -20.29
CA LEU A 264 -18.32 -8.97 -19.32
C LEU A 264 -19.80 -9.23 -19.01
N GLU A 265 -20.60 -9.70 -19.98
CA GLU A 265 -21.98 -10.15 -19.72
C GLU A 265 -22.01 -11.37 -18.78
N ARG A 266 -21.14 -12.36 -19.01
CA ARG A 266 -20.99 -13.54 -18.13
C ARG A 266 -20.53 -13.14 -16.72
N LEU A 267 -19.59 -12.19 -16.63
CA LEU A 267 -19.11 -11.64 -15.37
C LEU A 267 -20.25 -10.94 -14.62
N ARG A 268 -21.06 -10.14 -15.33
CA ARG A 268 -22.21 -9.45 -14.75
C ARG A 268 -23.25 -10.42 -14.19
N GLU A 269 -23.51 -11.54 -14.85
CA GLU A 269 -24.43 -12.58 -14.37
C GLU A 269 -24.06 -13.09 -12.96
N LEU A 270 -22.77 -13.16 -12.64
CA LEU A 270 -22.30 -13.64 -11.33
C LEU A 270 -22.72 -12.75 -10.16
N LYS A 271 -23.02 -11.47 -10.42
CA LYS A 271 -23.55 -10.51 -9.45
C LYS A 271 -24.97 -10.84 -9.02
N ALA A 272 -25.74 -11.45 -9.93
CA ALA A 272 -27.13 -11.76 -9.73
C ALA A 272 -27.32 -13.02 -8.88
N ARG A 273 -28.52 -13.14 -8.33
CA ARG A 273 -28.97 -14.34 -7.62
C ARG A 273 -28.92 -15.56 -8.55
N PRO A 274 -28.39 -16.71 -8.11
CA PRO A 274 -28.50 -17.96 -8.85
C PRO A 274 -29.97 -18.33 -9.12
N GLU A 275 -30.29 -18.79 -10.32
CA GLU A 275 -31.67 -19.04 -10.77
C GLU A 275 -32.42 -19.98 -9.81
N GLU A 276 -31.72 -20.97 -9.27
CA GLU A 276 -32.26 -21.99 -8.36
C GLU A 276 -32.62 -21.48 -6.95
N VAL A 277 -32.14 -20.30 -6.53
CA VAL A 277 -32.27 -19.80 -5.14
C VAL A 277 -33.54 -18.97 -4.95
N THR A 278 -34.67 -19.55 -4.56
CA THR A 278 -35.95 -18.81 -4.50
C THR A 278 -36.20 -17.96 -3.25
N SER A 279 -35.35 -18.10 -2.22
CA SER A 279 -35.40 -17.29 -0.99
C SER A 279 -33.99 -16.90 -0.57
N TRP A 280 -33.76 -15.61 -0.36
CA TRP A 280 -32.42 -15.07 -0.15
C TRP A 280 -32.43 -13.81 0.71
N ASN A 281 -31.23 -13.40 1.10
CA ASN A 281 -30.95 -12.05 1.58
C ASN A 281 -29.94 -11.42 0.61
N GLU A 282 -30.15 -10.15 0.26
CA GLU A 282 -29.29 -9.40 -0.68
C GLU A 282 -27.79 -9.44 -0.32
N ALA A 283 -27.48 -9.49 0.98
CA ALA A 283 -26.11 -9.51 1.45
C ALA A 283 -25.38 -10.84 1.13
N TRP A 284 -26.09 -11.91 0.75
CA TRP A 284 -25.49 -13.18 0.33
C TRP A 284 -24.66 -13.07 -0.95
N PHE A 285 -24.97 -12.07 -1.79
CA PHE A 285 -24.32 -11.88 -3.08
C PHE A 285 -23.29 -10.74 -3.07
N GLU A 286 -23.02 -10.14 -1.91
CA GLU A 286 -22.06 -9.03 -1.80
C GLU A 286 -20.65 -9.43 -2.24
N ALA A 287 -20.20 -10.65 -1.95
CA ALA A 287 -18.87 -11.10 -2.38
C ALA A 287 -18.71 -11.06 -3.91
N HIS A 288 -19.72 -11.56 -4.64
CA HIS A 288 -19.74 -11.53 -6.10
C HIS A 288 -19.98 -10.15 -6.67
N ARG A 289 -20.82 -9.31 -6.03
CA ARG A 289 -20.96 -7.88 -6.37
C ARG A 289 -19.63 -7.15 -6.34
N LEU A 290 -18.86 -7.36 -5.27
CA LEU A 290 -17.54 -6.75 -5.10
C LEU A 290 -16.51 -7.33 -6.07
N PHE A 291 -16.52 -8.64 -6.30
CA PHE A 291 -15.65 -9.29 -7.29
C PHE A 291 -15.90 -8.77 -8.71
N VAL A 292 -17.17 -8.63 -9.12
CA VAL A 292 -17.54 -8.11 -10.44
C VAL A 292 -17.10 -6.65 -10.59
N TYR A 293 -17.37 -5.82 -9.58
CA TYR A 293 -16.94 -4.42 -9.53
C TYR A 293 -15.42 -4.27 -9.61
N GLU A 294 -14.69 -5.00 -8.76
CA GLU A 294 -13.24 -4.98 -8.75
C GLU A 294 -12.69 -5.46 -10.10
N THR A 295 -13.19 -6.59 -10.62
CA THR A 295 -12.73 -7.16 -11.89
C THR A 295 -12.97 -6.19 -13.05
N PHE A 296 -14.12 -5.52 -13.10
CA PHE A 296 -14.40 -4.50 -14.12
C PHE A 296 -13.39 -3.36 -14.07
N LEU A 297 -13.09 -2.81 -12.88
CA LEU A 297 -12.08 -1.75 -12.73
C LEU A 297 -10.67 -2.23 -13.14
N TYR A 298 -10.32 -3.47 -12.84
CA TYR A 298 -9.06 -4.07 -13.29
C TYR A 298 -9.01 -4.26 -14.82
N VAL A 299 -10.12 -4.63 -15.46
CA VAL A 299 -10.23 -4.71 -16.93
C VAL A 299 -10.02 -3.31 -17.53
N VAL A 300 -10.69 -2.28 -17.02
CA VAL A 300 -10.51 -0.90 -17.46
C VAL A 300 -9.05 -0.46 -17.30
N ALA A 301 -8.45 -0.71 -16.13
CA ALA A 301 -7.05 -0.36 -15.87
C ALA A 301 -6.08 -1.12 -16.80
N ALA A 302 -6.34 -2.39 -17.09
CA ALA A 302 -5.54 -3.20 -18.01
C ALA A 302 -5.61 -2.66 -19.45
N LEU A 303 -6.80 -2.38 -19.95
CA LEU A 303 -6.98 -1.79 -21.29
C LEU A 303 -6.35 -0.40 -21.39
N LEU A 304 -6.49 0.43 -20.34
CA LEU A 304 -5.90 1.77 -20.29
C LEU A 304 -4.37 1.70 -20.36
N LYS A 305 -3.78 0.76 -19.62
CA LYS A 305 -2.34 0.52 -19.62
C LYS A 305 -1.85 -0.05 -20.96
N ALA A 306 -2.61 -0.97 -21.57
CA ALA A 306 -2.36 -1.53 -22.89
C ALA A 306 -2.61 -0.53 -24.04
N ARG A 307 -3.16 0.65 -23.74
CA ARG A 307 -3.56 1.69 -24.72
C ARG A 307 -4.63 1.22 -25.70
N ALA A 308 -5.48 0.29 -25.28
CA ALA A 308 -6.60 -0.25 -26.02
C ALA A 308 -7.83 0.68 -25.90
N TYR A 309 -7.71 1.89 -26.45
CA TYR A 309 -8.70 2.95 -26.27
C TYR A 309 -10.02 2.71 -27.01
N GLU A 310 -9.99 2.04 -28.16
CA GLU A 310 -11.19 1.62 -28.89
C GLU A 310 -11.96 0.53 -28.13
N ASP A 311 -11.25 -0.41 -27.51
CA ASP A 311 -11.87 -1.42 -26.65
C ASP A 311 -12.49 -0.78 -25.40
N LEU A 312 -11.82 0.21 -24.79
CA LEU A 312 -12.41 1.00 -23.70
C LEU A 312 -13.68 1.74 -24.15
N HIS A 313 -13.67 2.34 -25.34
CA HIS A 313 -14.87 2.96 -25.91
C HIS A 313 -16.00 1.94 -25.99
N ASN A 314 -15.75 0.79 -26.61
CA ASN A 314 -16.74 -0.28 -26.76
C ASN A 314 -17.26 -0.79 -25.41
N VAL A 315 -16.40 -0.94 -24.39
CA VAL A 315 -16.80 -1.31 -23.03
C VAL A 315 -17.77 -0.28 -22.44
N TYR A 316 -17.51 1.01 -22.60
CA TYR A 316 -18.36 2.05 -22.03
C TYR A 316 -19.64 2.34 -22.84
N THR A 317 -19.65 2.10 -24.16
CA THR A 317 -20.82 2.38 -25.00
C THR A 317 -21.70 1.16 -25.25
N SER A 318 -21.26 -0.03 -24.86
CA SER A 318 -22.04 -1.26 -24.97
C SER A 318 -23.21 -1.30 -24.00
N HIS A 319 -24.23 -2.07 -24.38
CA HIS A 319 -25.39 -2.40 -23.56
C HIS A 319 -25.30 -3.89 -23.23
N TYR A 320 -25.21 -4.20 -21.94
CA TYR A 320 -24.97 -5.56 -21.44
C TYR A 320 -26.29 -6.23 -21.10
N ILE A 321 -26.47 -7.48 -21.53
CA ILE A 321 -27.71 -8.22 -21.24
C ILE A 321 -27.94 -8.35 -19.74
N LEU A 322 -29.17 -8.02 -19.29
CA LEU A 322 -29.57 -8.20 -17.90
C LEU A 322 -29.71 -9.69 -17.54
N PRO A 323 -29.28 -10.09 -16.32
CA PRO A 323 -29.51 -11.42 -15.80
C PRO A 323 -30.99 -11.80 -15.77
N SER A 324 -31.30 -13.06 -16.05
CA SER A 324 -32.69 -13.54 -16.11
C SER A 324 -33.47 -13.25 -14.83
N THR A 325 -32.78 -13.31 -13.68
CA THR A 325 -33.33 -13.08 -12.34
C THR A 325 -33.50 -11.60 -11.97
N GLU A 326 -32.91 -10.69 -12.73
CA GLU A 326 -33.03 -9.22 -12.55
C GLU A 326 -33.98 -8.57 -13.57
N ARG A 327 -34.42 -9.31 -14.60
CA ARG A 327 -35.35 -8.80 -15.62
C ARG A 327 -36.72 -8.53 -15.01
N SER A 328 -37.09 -7.25 -14.95
CA SER A 328 -38.44 -6.78 -14.64
C SER A 328 -38.98 -5.98 -15.82
N GLY A 329 -40.16 -6.35 -16.32
CA GLY A 329 -40.79 -5.68 -17.47
C GLY A 329 -40.05 -5.91 -18.80
N ASP A 330 -40.00 -4.85 -19.62
CA ASP A 330 -39.45 -4.88 -20.98
C ASP A 330 -37.96 -4.52 -21.06
N GLU A 331 -37.33 -4.11 -19.96
CA GLU A 331 -35.90 -3.83 -19.93
C GLU A 331 -35.10 -5.14 -20.07
N ARG A 332 -34.10 -5.10 -20.97
CA ARG A 332 -33.27 -6.26 -21.33
C ARG A 332 -31.78 -5.99 -21.22
N PHE A 333 -31.40 -4.74 -21.07
CA PHE A 333 -30.01 -4.30 -21.10
C PHE A 333 -29.71 -3.30 -19.99
N ASP A 334 -28.47 -3.32 -19.55
CA ASP A 334 -27.88 -2.37 -18.62
C ASP A 334 -26.66 -1.69 -19.28
N ARG A 335 -26.16 -0.60 -18.70
CA ARG A 335 -24.89 0.01 -19.14
C ARG A 335 -23.76 -0.43 -18.21
N PHE A 336 -22.61 0.21 -18.31
CA PHE A 336 -21.44 -0.14 -17.50
C PHE A 336 -21.61 0.12 -16.00
N ASP A 337 -22.57 0.95 -15.58
CA ASP A 337 -22.91 1.13 -14.16
C ASP A 337 -23.49 -0.14 -13.53
N GLY A 338 -24.00 -1.07 -14.34
CA GLY A 338 -24.38 -2.41 -13.91
C GLY A 338 -23.26 -3.20 -13.23
N PHE A 339 -21.99 -2.88 -13.51
CA PHE A 339 -20.81 -3.47 -12.85
C PHE A 339 -20.51 -2.86 -11.47
N TYR A 340 -21.15 -1.74 -11.10
CA TYR A 340 -20.93 -1.10 -9.81
C TYR A 340 -21.27 -2.04 -8.64
N GLY A 341 -20.46 -2.03 -7.59
CA GLY A 341 -20.64 -2.88 -6.42
C GLY A 341 -20.21 -2.17 -5.14
N TYR A 342 -21.06 -2.21 -4.11
CA TYR A 342 -20.79 -1.65 -2.80
C TYR A 342 -21.06 -2.70 -1.72
N SER A 343 -20.55 -2.45 -0.52
CA SER A 343 -20.84 -3.29 0.65
C SER A 343 -20.85 -2.46 1.92
N GLU A 344 -21.96 -2.50 2.64
CA GLU A 344 -22.05 -1.99 4.02
C GLU A 344 -21.65 -3.07 5.03
N THR A 345 -21.86 -4.35 4.71
CA THR A 345 -21.55 -5.48 5.60
C THR A 345 -20.06 -5.52 5.98
N LEU A 346 -19.18 -5.07 5.09
CA LEU A 346 -17.75 -5.02 5.33
C LEU A 346 -17.31 -3.97 6.37
N ASN A 347 -18.12 -2.95 6.69
CA ASN A 347 -17.78 -2.00 7.76
C ASN A 347 -17.58 -2.73 9.10
N ALA A 348 -18.39 -3.75 9.38
CA ALA A 348 -18.33 -4.53 10.63
C ALA A 348 -17.04 -5.35 10.80
N VAL A 349 -16.23 -5.51 9.74
CA VAL A 349 -15.05 -6.39 9.72
C VAL A 349 -13.78 -5.64 9.30
N LEU A 350 -13.88 -4.68 8.39
CA LEU A 350 -12.72 -3.96 7.85
C LEU A 350 -12.43 -2.64 8.55
N ALA A 351 -13.45 -2.00 9.16
CA ALA A 351 -13.27 -0.70 9.80
C ALA A 351 -12.46 -0.81 11.10
N PRO A 352 -11.52 0.12 11.35
CA PRO A 352 -10.85 0.21 12.65
C PRO A 352 -11.84 0.47 13.79
N GLU A 353 -11.48 0.05 15.01
CA GLU A 353 -12.32 0.27 16.19
C GLU A 353 -12.69 1.75 16.38
N GLY A 354 -13.99 2.02 16.58
CA GLY A 354 -14.53 3.37 16.73
C GLY A 354 -14.56 4.22 15.46
N LYS A 355 -14.28 3.64 14.28
CA LYS A 355 -14.33 4.33 12.98
C LYS A 355 -15.30 3.66 12.03
N ARG A 356 -15.75 4.41 11.02
CA ARG A 356 -16.51 3.92 9.86
C ARG A 356 -15.73 4.24 8.59
N LEU A 357 -15.65 3.29 7.67
CA LEU A 357 -15.07 3.52 6.36
C LEU A 357 -16.13 4.16 5.46
N TYR A 358 -15.77 5.21 4.72
CA TYR A 358 -16.64 5.82 3.70
C TYR A 358 -16.90 4.86 2.54
N SER A 359 -15.91 4.03 2.17
CA SER A 359 -16.11 2.90 1.26
C SER A 359 -15.37 1.66 1.78
N PRO A 360 -16.11 0.69 2.37
CA PRO A 360 -15.56 -0.61 2.72
C PRO A 360 -15.10 -1.43 1.52
N ALA A 361 -15.78 -1.27 0.38
CA ALA A 361 -15.39 -1.92 -0.87
C ALA A 361 -14.01 -1.44 -1.33
N ALA A 362 -13.73 -0.14 -1.26
CA ALA A 362 -12.44 0.42 -1.62
C ALA A 362 -11.32 -0.05 -0.67
N GLU A 363 -11.60 -0.20 0.63
CA GLU A 363 -10.66 -0.79 1.58
C GLU A 363 -10.35 -2.25 1.25
N LEU A 364 -11.35 -3.04 0.86
CA LEU A 364 -11.15 -4.43 0.42
C LEU A 364 -10.27 -4.49 -0.83
N ILE A 365 -10.62 -3.73 -1.88
CA ILE A 365 -9.87 -3.71 -3.15
C ILE A 365 -8.42 -3.27 -2.89
N LYS A 366 -8.19 -2.26 -2.05
CA LYS A 366 -6.86 -1.83 -1.65
C LYS A 366 -6.04 -2.96 -1.00
N ARG A 367 -6.65 -3.75 -0.11
CA ARG A 367 -5.98 -4.91 0.52
C ARG A 367 -5.69 -6.03 -0.48
N GLN A 368 -6.50 -6.16 -1.52
CA GLN A 368 -6.37 -7.18 -2.57
C GLN A 368 -5.52 -6.74 -3.77
N ALA A 369 -5.10 -5.47 -3.81
CA ALA A 369 -4.25 -4.91 -4.85
C ALA A 369 -2.78 -5.33 -4.68
N THR A 370 -2.50 -6.60 -4.97
CA THR A 370 -1.19 -7.25 -4.82
C THR A 370 -0.40 -7.35 -6.13
N ARG A 371 -1.01 -6.99 -7.27
CA ARG A 371 -0.38 -7.02 -8.60
C ARG A 371 0.65 -5.90 -8.75
N ASN A 372 1.89 -6.27 -9.08
CA ASN A 372 2.97 -5.29 -9.32
C ASN A 372 2.87 -4.62 -10.70
N ASP A 373 2.35 -5.35 -11.68
CA ASP A 373 2.12 -4.86 -13.04
C ASP A 373 0.93 -3.90 -13.11
N LEU A 374 -0.07 -4.05 -12.24
CA LEU A 374 -1.23 -3.17 -12.18
C LEU A 374 -1.48 -2.71 -10.73
N PRO A 375 -0.65 -1.77 -10.23
CA PRO A 375 -0.72 -1.34 -8.84
C PRO A 375 -2.01 -0.57 -8.55
N PHE A 376 -2.40 -0.48 -7.28
CA PHE A 376 -3.66 0.15 -6.84
C PHE A 376 -3.89 1.56 -7.43
N ALA A 377 -2.84 2.34 -7.65
CA ALA A 377 -2.94 3.67 -8.25
C ALA A 377 -3.54 3.66 -9.68
N GLU A 378 -3.29 2.61 -10.45
CA GLU A 378 -3.87 2.43 -11.78
C GLU A 378 -5.36 2.06 -11.71
N ILE A 379 -5.77 1.34 -10.67
CA ILE A 379 -7.18 1.02 -10.43
C ILE A 379 -7.96 2.28 -10.00
N ILE A 380 -7.36 3.14 -9.17
CA ILE A 380 -7.95 4.46 -8.85
C ILE A 380 -8.12 5.30 -10.14
N GLN A 381 -7.12 5.29 -11.03
CA GLN A 381 -7.20 5.99 -12.31
C GLN A 381 -8.31 5.45 -13.22
N ALA A 382 -8.52 4.13 -13.22
CA ALA A 382 -9.64 3.50 -13.92
C ALA A 382 -10.99 3.90 -13.34
N ASP A 383 -11.16 3.91 -12.02
CA ASP A 383 -12.39 4.34 -11.34
C ASP A 383 -12.72 5.82 -11.63
N LEU A 384 -11.70 6.68 -11.70
CA LEU A 384 -11.85 8.07 -12.13
C LEU A 384 -12.27 8.20 -13.62
N LEU A 385 -11.71 7.37 -14.50
CA LEU A 385 -12.14 7.32 -15.90
C LEU A 385 -13.57 6.84 -16.03
N THR A 386 -13.98 5.82 -15.27
CA THR A 386 -15.36 5.34 -15.25
C THR A 386 -16.33 6.43 -14.78
N LEU A 387 -15.94 7.22 -13.76
CA LEU A 387 -16.72 8.41 -13.36
C LEU A 387 -16.85 9.44 -14.49
N LEU A 388 -15.76 9.74 -15.21
CA LEU A 388 -15.82 10.64 -16.36
C LEU A 388 -16.83 10.13 -17.39
N MET A 389 -16.78 8.83 -17.70
CA MET A 389 -17.74 8.21 -18.62
C MET A 389 -19.18 8.30 -18.11
N ALA A 390 -19.40 8.16 -16.80
CA ALA A 390 -20.72 8.34 -16.18
C ALA A 390 -21.22 9.80 -16.29
N PHE A 391 -20.33 10.79 -16.15
CA PHE A 391 -20.69 12.19 -16.34
C PHE A 391 -21.14 12.52 -17.77
N ILE A 392 -20.58 11.86 -18.79
CA ILE A 392 -20.96 12.12 -20.18
C ILE A 392 -22.06 11.20 -20.70
N THR A 393 -22.43 10.15 -19.95
CA THR A 393 -23.49 9.20 -20.34
C THR A 393 -24.78 9.48 -19.56
N PRO A 394 -25.92 9.74 -20.24
CA PRO A 394 -27.21 9.94 -19.57
C PRO A 394 -27.61 8.75 -18.70
N ASP A 395 -28.30 9.04 -17.59
CA ASP A 395 -28.92 8.05 -16.69
C ASP A 395 -27.97 6.92 -16.22
N THR A 396 -26.68 7.23 -16.10
CA THR A 396 -25.64 6.26 -15.72
C THR A 396 -24.97 6.70 -14.41
N PRO A 397 -25.43 6.24 -13.24
CA PRO A 397 -24.83 6.58 -11.96
C PRO A 397 -23.50 5.84 -11.72
N TRP A 398 -22.49 6.56 -11.23
CA TRP A 398 -21.26 5.93 -10.75
C TRP A 398 -20.67 6.76 -9.61
N TYR A 399 -20.44 6.12 -8.46
CA TYR A 399 -19.77 6.75 -7.33
C TYR A 399 -18.32 6.23 -7.25
N PRO A 400 -17.30 7.10 -7.34
CA PRO A 400 -15.90 6.68 -7.50
C PRO A 400 -15.29 6.27 -6.14
N GLN A 401 -15.60 5.06 -5.69
CA GLN A 401 -15.24 4.58 -4.34
C GLN A 401 -13.73 4.60 -4.06
N LEU A 402 -12.88 4.32 -5.05
CA LEU A 402 -11.43 4.25 -4.86
C LEU A 402 -10.79 5.64 -4.72
N MET A 403 -11.49 6.70 -5.14
CA MET A 403 -11.01 8.07 -5.00
C MET A 403 -10.88 8.51 -3.54
N HIS A 404 -11.50 7.82 -2.58
CA HIS A 404 -11.25 8.03 -1.14
C HIS A 404 -9.78 7.81 -0.73
N TYR A 405 -9.02 7.09 -1.54
CA TYR A 405 -7.59 6.85 -1.32
C TYR A 405 -6.67 7.68 -2.24
N ALA A 406 -7.23 8.54 -3.09
CA ALA A 406 -6.44 9.51 -3.82
C ALA A 406 -6.02 10.65 -2.88
N GLY A 407 -4.72 10.93 -2.79
CA GLY A 407 -4.24 12.09 -2.04
C GLY A 407 -4.58 13.41 -2.74
N TYR A 408 -4.60 14.52 -1.99
CA TYR A 408 -4.90 15.87 -2.52
C TYR A 408 -4.02 16.29 -3.71
N ALA A 409 -2.74 15.87 -3.72
CA ALA A 409 -1.79 16.17 -4.78
C ALA A 409 -1.62 15.01 -5.78
N LYS A 410 -2.47 13.99 -5.72
CA LYS A 410 -2.35 12.82 -6.60
C LYS A 410 -2.76 13.24 -8.01
N GLU A 411 -1.78 13.21 -8.91
CA GLU A 411 -2.02 13.36 -10.34
C GLU A 411 -2.21 11.99 -10.99
N PHE A 412 -3.06 11.97 -12.01
CA PHE A 412 -3.36 10.79 -12.81
C PHE A 412 -2.72 10.94 -14.20
N PRO A 413 -1.65 10.18 -14.49
CA PRO A 413 -0.83 10.40 -15.69
C PRO A 413 -1.59 10.40 -17.02
N PHE A 414 -2.67 9.62 -17.14
CA PHE A 414 -3.53 9.61 -18.32
C PHE A 414 -4.16 10.98 -18.58
N PHE A 415 -4.80 11.56 -17.56
CA PHE A 415 -5.43 12.88 -17.63
C PHE A 415 -4.43 14.02 -17.74
N VAL A 416 -3.29 13.94 -17.04
CA VAL A 416 -2.20 14.93 -17.16
C VAL A 416 -1.68 14.96 -18.60
N ARG A 417 -1.44 13.79 -19.20
CA ARG A 417 -0.95 13.68 -20.57
C ARG A 417 -1.96 14.22 -21.58
N ALA A 418 -3.26 14.11 -21.32
CA ALA A 418 -4.33 14.64 -22.18
C ALA A 418 -4.33 16.18 -22.29
N ALA A 419 -3.45 16.88 -21.56
CA ALA A 419 -3.16 18.28 -21.88
C ALA A 419 -2.49 18.47 -23.24
N GLN A 420 -1.75 17.46 -23.73
CA GLN A 420 -1.12 17.45 -25.05
C GLN A 420 -2.12 17.00 -26.12
N HIS A 421 -2.23 17.72 -27.23
CA HIS A 421 -3.18 17.42 -28.31
C HIS A 421 -3.11 15.97 -28.79
N LYS A 422 -1.89 15.46 -29.00
CA LYS A 422 -1.66 14.07 -29.40
C LYS A 422 -2.27 13.06 -28.42
N ASN A 423 -2.20 13.31 -27.12
CA ASN A 423 -2.72 12.41 -26.10
C ASN A 423 -4.18 12.68 -25.77
N PHE A 424 -4.67 13.91 -25.95
CA PHE A 424 -6.09 14.23 -25.84
C PHE A 424 -6.91 13.37 -26.81
N ARG A 425 -6.39 13.12 -28.03
CA ARG A 425 -7.02 12.21 -28.98
C ARG A 425 -7.29 10.82 -28.42
N ASN A 426 -6.47 10.31 -27.50
CA ASN A 426 -6.72 9.03 -26.84
C ASN A 426 -7.96 9.10 -25.93
N LEU A 427 -8.11 10.19 -25.16
CA LEU A 427 -9.31 10.44 -24.35
C LEU A 427 -10.53 10.68 -25.24
N ALA A 428 -10.38 11.38 -26.36
CA ALA A 428 -11.43 11.56 -27.36
C ALA A 428 -11.91 10.23 -27.94
N THR A 429 -10.99 9.29 -28.24
CA THR A 429 -11.36 7.94 -28.68
C THR A 429 -12.22 7.21 -27.65
N ILE A 430 -11.85 7.25 -26.37
CA ILE A 430 -12.63 6.59 -25.30
C ILE A 430 -14.01 7.25 -25.15
N THR A 431 -14.04 8.58 -25.08
CA THR A 431 -15.26 9.35 -24.77
C THR A 431 -16.20 9.50 -25.97
N GLY A 432 -15.70 9.35 -27.19
CA GLY A 432 -16.42 9.71 -28.42
C GLY A 432 -16.59 11.22 -28.62
N ILE A 433 -15.92 12.07 -27.82
CA ILE A 433 -16.03 13.53 -27.89
C ILE A 433 -14.70 14.12 -28.37
N GLU A 434 -14.68 14.63 -29.61
CA GLU A 434 -13.46 15.12 -30.27
C GLU A 434 -12.99 16.51 -29.81
N ASP A 435 -13.89 17.32 -29.23
CA ASP A 435 -13.58 18.68 -28.78
C ASP A 435 -13.45 18.76 -27.26
N ALA A 436 -12.34 19.34 -26.78
CA ALA A 436 -12.06 19.43 -25.36
C ALA A 436 -13.07 20.35 -24.61
N ASN A 437 -13.62 21.39 -25.24
CA ASN A 437 -14.62 22.24 -24.61
C ASN A 437 -15.95 21.49 -24.47
N ALA A 438 -16.37 20.78 -25.52
CA ALA A 438 -17.57 19.93 -25.49
C ALA A 438 -17.47 18.85 -24.40
N LEU A 439 -16.28 18.25 -24.23
CA LEU A 439 -16.06 17.27 -23.17
C LEU A 439 -16.17 17.92 -21.77
N ARG A 440 -15.56 19.10 -21.57
CA ARG A 440 -15.68 19.84 -20.30
C ARG A 440 -17.14 20.19 -19.98
N GLU A 441 -17.89 20.69 -20.96
CA GLU A 441 -19.30 21.01 -20.79
C GLU A 441 -20.14 19.78 -20.46
N ALA A 442 -19.88 18.64 -21.11
CA ALA A 442 -20.55 17.38 -20.81
C ALA A 442 -20.27 16.91 -19.38
N VAL A 443 -19.02 17.05 -18.91
CA VAL A 443 -18.66 16.72 -17.53
C VAL A 443 -19.36 17.62 -16.52
N VAL A 444 -19.45 18.93 -16.76
CA VAL A 444 -20.19 19.86 -15.89
C VAL A 444 -21.66 19.48 -15.79
N LYS A 445 -22.31 19.18 -16.92
CA LYS A 445 -23.71 18.69 -16.94
C LYS A 445 -23.86 17.36 -16.19
N GLY A 446 -22.88 16.46 -16.31
CA GLY A 446 -22.84 15.20 -15.57
C GLY A 446 -22.73 15.39 -14.06
N HIS A 447 -21.90 16.33 -13.63
CA HIS A 447 -21.71 16.68 -12.22
C HIS A 447 -23.02 17.17 -11.58
N GLU A 448 -23.78 18.00 -12.30
CA GLU A 448 -25.12 18.43 -11.86
C GLU A 448 -26.12 17.28 -11.87
N ARG A 449 -26.14 16.48 -12.95
CA ARG A 449 -27.06 15.34 -13.11
C ARG A 449 -26.89 14.28 -12.00
N LEU A 450 -25.66 13.99 -11.60
CA LEU A 450 -25.35 13.02 -10.54
C LEU A 450 -25.38 13.63 -9.13
N ASP A 451 -25.74 14.91 -9.01
CA ASP A 451 -25.86 15.63 -7.73
C ASP A 451 -24.59 15.50 -6.85
N VAL A 452 -23.42 15.58 -7.51
CA VAL A 452 -22.11 15.36 -6.90
C VAL A 452 -21.85 16.31 -5.72
N GLY A 453 -22.49 17.49 -5.71
CA GLY A 453 -22.43 18.43 -4.60
C GLY A 453 -22.88 17.85 -3.25
N ARG A 454 -23.69 16.78 -3.25
CA ARG A 454 -24.12 16.06 -2.04
C ARG A 454 -23.15 14.98 -1.58
N TRP A 455 -22.07 14.70 -2.31
CA TRP A 455 -21.07 13.72 -1.90
C TRP A 455 -20.12 14.35 -0.86
N HIS A 456 -20.55 14.34 0.40
CA HIS A 456 -19.85 15.05 1.49
C HIS A 456 -18.59 14.35 2.01
N ASP A 457 -18.40 13.09 1.63
CA ASP A 457 -17.35 12.21 2.16
C ASP A 457 -15.97 12.42 1.52
N PHE A 458 -15.86 13.18 0.42
CA PHE A 458 -14.57 13.48 -0.22
C PHE A 458 -13.88 14.70 0.43
N HIS A 459 -12.63 14.51 0.84
CA HIS A 459 -11.86 15.50 1.62
C HIS A 459 -11.07 16.53 0.80
N PHE A 460 -10.80 16.30 -0.50
CA PHE A 460 -9.74 17.04 -1.23
C PHE A 460 -10.17 17.80 -2.48
N GLU A 461 -11.24 17.41 -3.18
CA GLU A 461 -11.90 18.21 -4.23
C GLU A 461 -13.18 17.49 -4.66
N ARG A 462 -14.35 18.12 -4.53
CA ARG A 462 -15.64 17.41 -4.71
C ARG A 462 -16.10 17.35 -6.16
N ASN A 463 -15.59 18.21 -7.03
CA ASN A 463 -16.03 18.27 -8.43
C ASN A 463 -15.17 17.42 -9.39
N PHE A 464 -14.11 16.75 -8.88
CA PHE A 464 -13.18 15.91 -9.62
C PHE A 464 -12.49 16.56 -10.83
N SER A 465 -12.64 17.87 -11.02
CA SER A 465 -12.22 18.59 -12.23
C SER A 465 -10.71 18.64 -12.35
N ARG A 466 -10.01 18.89 -11.24
CA ARG A 466 -8.54 18.81 -11.19
C ARG A 466 -8.02 17.40 -11.39
N ALA A 467 -8.69 16.39 -10.81
CA ALA A 467 -8.27 14.99 -10.94
C ALA A 467 -8.33 14.52 -12.40
N MET A 468 -9.36 14.97 -13.14
CA MET A 468 -9.51 14.75 -14.58
C MET A 468 -8.73 15.75 -15.44
N ASN A 469 -8.03 16.70 -14.83
CA ASN A 469 -7.23 17.73 -15.50
C ASN A 469 -8.03 18.56 -16.53
N LEU A 470 -9.32 18.81 -16.27
CA LEU A 470 -10.28 19.37 -17.24
C LEU A 470 -9.80 20.68 -17.87
N ASP A 471 -9.35 21.63 -17.06
CA ASP A 471 -8.95 22.97 -17.51
C ASP A 471 -7.75 22.97 -18.46
N LYS A 472 -6.94 21.89 -18.44
CA LYS A 472 -5.73 21.78 -19.25
C LYS A 472 -5.89 20.86 -20.45
N LEU A 473 -7.03 20.17 -20.61
CA LEU A 473 -7.27 19.29 -21.74
C LEU A 473 -7.07 20.02 -23.06
N ASP A 474 -6.24 19.44 -23.93
CA ASP A 474 -5.92 19.95 -25.27
C ASP A 474 -5.34 21.39 -25.31
N THR A 475 -4.61 21.80 -24.28
CA THR A 475 -4.01 23.15 -24.21
C THR A 475 -2.57 23.22 -24.72
N ILE A 476 -1.87 22.09 -24.77
CA ILE A 476 -0.49 21.95 -25.23
C ILE A 476 -0.51 21.35 -26.64
N LYS A 477 0.02 22.09 -27.62
CA LYS A 477 0.01 21.70 -29.03
C LYS A 477 0.91 20.49 -29.34
#